data_AF-A0A1B4PMQ4-F1
#
_entry.id   AF-A0A1B4PMQ4-F1
#
_cell.length_a   1.000
_cell.length_b   1.000
_cell.length_c   1.000
_cell.angle_alpha   90.00
_cell.angle_beta   90.00
_cell.angle_gamma   90.00
#
_symmetry.space_group_name_H-M   'P 1'
#
loop_
_entity.id
_entity.type
_entity.pdbx_description
1 polymer ?
#
loop_
_entity_poly.entity_id
_entity_poly.type
_entity_poly.pdbx_seq_one_letter_code
_entity_poly.pdbx_strand_id
1 'polypeptide(L)'
;MKMHNLATHVDFDAVVAREDFSRAARDVLAQAIAEGGLDERLRCDWNLDEYTRIGMSGLLALRIGLFDEQGREHHGFVEAKAAVDGLDDDERIVWFVVDTVTHLVVVLITVADHAVIGCMSLRRVKRNESGIAPHAGGLPLARTTNGERQ
;
A
#
# COMPACT_ATOMS: atom_id res chain seq x y z
N MET A 1 -8.63 9.62 7.76
CA MET A 1 -8.50 9.12 9.15
C MET A 1 -7.23 9.65 9.75
N LYS A 2 -7.14 9.84 11.08
CA LYS A 2 -5.91 10.31 11.74
C LYS A 2 -4.99 9.14 12.10
N MET A 3 -3.66 9.35 12.05
CA MET A 3 -2.70 8.32 12.46
C MET A 3 -2.91 7.85 13.91
N HIS A 4 -3.21 8.77 14.82
CA HIS A 4 -3.46 8.42 16.22
C HIS A 4 -4.66 7.47 16.41
N ASN A 5 -5.65 7.48 15.51
CA ASN A 5 -6.75 6.51 15.54
C ASN A 5 -6.24 5.10 15.28
N LEU A 6 -5.33 4.92 14.30
CA LEU A 6 -4.69 3.62 14.07
C LEU A 6 -3.91 3.15 15.29
N ALA A 7 -3.07 4.03 15.84
CA ALA A 7 -2.24 3.71 16.99
C ALA A 7 -3.06 3.33 18.23
N THR A 8 -4.30 3.82 18.33
CA THR A 8 -5.19 3.55 19.46
C THR A 8 -6.05 2.32 19.27
N HIS A 9 -6.51 2.06 18.05
CA HIS A 9 -7.57 1.08 17.79
C HIS A 9 -7.12 -0.20 17.09
N VAL A 10 -5.92 -0.21 16.49
CA VAL A 10 -5.44 -1.38 15.75
C VAL A 10 -4.36 -2.10 16.55
N ASP A 11 -4.65 -3.36 16.90
CA ASP A 11 -3.67 -4.29 17.46
C ASP A 11 -2.92 -4.99 16.33
N PHE A 12 -1.74 -4.48 16.00
CA PHE A 12 -0.91 -5.03 14.92
C PHE A 12 -0.25 -6.37 15.28
N ASP A 13 -0.05 -6.66 16.57
CA ASP A 13 0.45 -7.98 17.00
C ASP A 13 -0.62 -9.06 16.77
N ALA A 14 -1.89 -8.73 17.02
CA ALA A 14 -3.00 -9.61 16.67
C ALA A 14 -3.10 -9.86 15.15
N VAL A 15 -2.78 -8.85 14.32
CA VAL A 15 -2.72 -9.01 12.85
C VAL A 15 -1.64 -10.01 12.43
N VAL A 16 -0.47 -10.01 13.09
CA VAL A 16 0.60 -10.98 12.82
C VAL A 16 0.15 -12.42 13.11
N ALA A 17 -0.75 -12.62 14.07
CA ALA A 17 -1.28 -13.94 14.43
C ALA A 17 -2.39 -14.46 13.48
N ARG A 18 -2.92 -13.63 12.57
CA ARG A 18 -4.05 -13.99 11.71
C ARG A 18 -3.70 -14.96 10.58
N GLU A 19 -4.23 -16.17 10.61
CA GLU A 19 -3.92 -17.19 9.60
C GLU A 19 -4.56 -16.96 8.23
N ASP A 20 -5.60 -16.12 8.16
CA ASP A 20 -6.29 -15.77 6.92
C ASP A 20 -5.51 -14.79 6.04
N PHE A 21 -4.44 -14.18 6.56
CA PHE A 21 -3.52 -13.37 5.78
C PHE A 21 -2.27 -14.15 5.36
N SER A 22 -1.72 -13.76 4.21
CA SER A 22 -0.48 -14.32 3.69
C SER A 22 0.61 -14.33 4.75
N ARG A 23 1.14 -15.53 5.03
CA ARG A 23 2.21 -15.73 6.02
C ARG A 23 3.42 -14.84 5.72
N ALA A 24 3.85 -14.78 4.46
CA ALA A 24 4.98 -13.94 4.06
C ALA A 24 4.73 -12.46 4.35
N ALA A 25 3.51 -11.94 4.12
CA ALA A 25 3.18 -10.56 4.46
C ALA A 25 3.20 -10.30 5.98
N ARG A 26 2.68 -11.25 6.76
CA ARG A 26 2.68 -11.16 8.23
C ARG A 26 4.08 -11.27 8.83
N ASP A 27 4.94 -12.10 8.26
CA ASP A 27 6.34 -12.21 8.70
C ASP A 27 7.08 -10.88 8.51
N VAL A 28 6.81 -10.17 7.39
CA VAL A 28 7.37 -8.82 7.17
C VAL A 28 6.75 -7.78 8.11
N LEU A 29 5.45 -7.86 8.42
CA LEU A 29 4.83 -7.01 9.45
C LEU A 29 5.46 -7.23 10.83
N ALA A 30 5.66 -8.48 11.22
CA ALA A 30 6.32 -8.85 12.47
C ALA A 30 7.75 -8.29 12.53
N GLN A 31 8.47 -8.36 11.42
CA GLN A 31 9.79 -7.73 11.30
C GLN A 31 9.70 -6.21 11.47
N ALA A 32 8.74 -5.53 10.83
CA ALA A 32 8.56 -4.09 10.95
C ALA A 32 8.24 -3.64 12.38
N ILE A 33 7.50 -4.45 13.14
CA ILE A 33 7.23 -4.26 14.57
C ILE A 33 8.52 -4.43 15.38
N ALA A 34 9.23 -5.55 15.19
CA ALA A 34 10.46 -5.86 15.93
C ALA A 34 11.59 -4.83 15.69
N GLU A 35 11.65 -4.25 14.48
CA GLU A 35 12.61 -3.19 14.12
C GLU A 35 12.19 -1.80 14.62
N GLY A 36 10.99 -1.66 15.20
CA GLY A 36 10.44 -0.38 15.66
C GLY A 36 9.94 0.55 14.54
N GLY A 37 9.95 0.09 13.29
CA GLY A 37 9.51 0.86 12.13
C GLY A 37 8.01 1.19 12.18
N LEU A 38 7.20 0.27 12.71
CA LEU A 38 5.77 0.54 12.94
C LEU A 38 5.57 1.65 13.98
N ASP A 39 6.25 1.58 15.14
CA ASP A 39 6.13 2.58 16.20
C ASP A 39 6.59 3.96 15.76
N GLU A 40 7.66 4.03 14.97
CA GLU A 40 8.09 5.28 14.34
C GLU A 40 7.01 5.82 13.40
N ARG A 41 6.42 4.96 12.57
CA ARG A 41 5.39 5.36 11.61
C ARG A 41 4.13 5.88 12.30
N LEU A 42 3.69 5.23 13.36
CA LEU A 42 2.48 5.59 14.11
C LEU A 42 2.64 6.88 14.93
N ARG A 43 3.87 7.27 15.29
CA ARG A 43 4.15 8.54 16.00
C ARG A 43 3.97 9.78 15.12
N CYS A 44 3.95 9.64 13.80
CA CYS A 44 3.72 10.75 12.89
C CYS A 44 2.22 11.12 12.87
N ASP A 45 1.83 12.31 13.37
CA ASP A 45 0.43 12.77 13.36
C ASP A 45 -0.03 13.24 11.97
N TRP A 46 -0.03 12.31 11.02
CA TRP A 46 -0.45 12.55 9.64
C TRP A 46 -1.92 12.18 9.45
N ASN A 47 -2.53 12.81 8.44
CA ASN A 47 -3.79 12.36 7.89
C ASN A 47 -3.52 11.23 6.92
N LEU A 48 -4.33 10.17 7.01
CA LEU A 48 -4.34 9.06 6.08
C LEU A 48 -5.46 9.27 5.08
N ASP A 49 -5.12 9.05 3.82
CA ASP A 49 -6.07 9.03 2.72
C ASP A 49 -7.07 7.90 2.91
N GLU A 50 -8.32 8.20 2.59
CA GLU A 50 -9.42 7.26 2.64
C GLU A 50 -9.96 7.04 1.23
N TYR A 51 -10.18 5.78 0.90
CA TYR A 51 -10.65 5.36 -0.41
C TYR A 51 -12.01 4.70 -0.26
N THR A 52 -12.90 4.87 -1.24
CA THR A 52 -14.10 4.03 -1.32
C THR A 52 -13.68 2.60 -1.62
N ARG A 53 -14.58 1.63 -1.38
CA ARG A 53 -14.40 0.26 -1.85
C ARG A 53 -13.97 0.18 -3.32
N ILE A 54 -14.71 0.82 -4.21
CA ILE A 54 -14.42 0.85 -5.66
C ILE A 54 -13.03 1.46 -5.92
N GLY A 55 -12.71 2.58 -5.28
CA GLY A 55 -11.43 3.25 -5.43
C GLY A 55 -10.26 2.39 -4.97
N MET A 56 -10.42 1.69 -3.84
CA MET A 56 -9.41 0.78 -3.30
C MET A 56 -9.22 -0.45 -4.20
N SER A 57 -10.32 -1.07 -4.66
CA SER A 57 -10.25 -2.22 -5.57
C SER A 57 -9.54 -1.87 -6.88
N GLY A 58 -9.85 -0.70 -7.46
CA GLY A 58 -9.18 -0.19 -8.66
C GLY A 58 -7.70 0.12 -8.42
N LEU A 59 -7.37 0.75 -7.29
CA LEU A 59 -5.99 1.03 -6.89
C LEU A 59 -5.18 -0.26 -6.77
N LEU A 60 -5.73 -1.28 -6.11
CA LEU A 60 -5.10 -2.58 -5.99
C LEU A 60 -4.85 -3.17 -7.38
N ALA A 61 -5.89 -3.28 -8.23
CA ALA A 61 -5.78 -3.88 -9.56
C ALA A 61 -4.69 -3.21 -10.43
N LEU A 62 -4.56 -1.88 -10.35
CA LEU A 62 -3.50 -1.14 -11.03
C LEU A 62 -2.11 -1.46 -10.45
N ARG A 63 -1.99 -1.57 -9.12
CA ARG A 63 -0.71 -1.78 -8.44
C ARG A 63 -0.12 -3.16 -8.70
N ILE A 64 -0.93 -4.23 -8.72
CA ILE A 64 -0.41 -5.57 -8.99
C ILE A 64 0.18 -5.67 -10.40
N GLY A 65 -0.49 -5.13 -11.42
CA GLY A 65 0.04 -5.13 -12.78
C GLY A 65 1.41 -4.46 -12.85
N LEU A 66 1.56 -3.30 -12.19
CA LEU A 66 2.84 -2.59 -12.10
C LEU A 66 3.91 -3.38 -11.32
N PHE A 67 3.54 -4.15 -10.30
CA PHE A 67 4.50 -4.96 -9.54
C PHE A 67 4.97 -6.17 -10.35
N ASP A 68 4.05 -6.81 -11.07
CA ASP A 68 4.35 -7.93 -11.97
C ASP A 68 5.25 -7.49 -13.13
N GLU A 69 4.96 -6.35 -13.76
CA GLU A 69 5.80 -5.74 -14.81
C GLU A 69 7.22 -5.43 -14.33
N GLN A 70 7.37 -5.06 -13.05
CA GLN A 70 8.68 -4.81 -12.43
C GLN A 70 9.39 -6.08 -11.97
N GLY A 71 8.77 -7.26 -12.12
CA GLY A 71 9.29 -8.53 -11.59
C GLY A 71 9.48 -8.50 -10.08
N ARG A 72 8.66 -7.72 -9.36
CA ARG A 72 8.78 -7.57 -7.91
C ARG A 72 8.08 -8.70 -7.20
N GLU A 73 8.75 -9.20 -6.18
CA GLU A 73 8.16 -10.11 -5.21
C GLU A 73 7.12 -9.36 -4.36
N HIS A 74 5.89 -9.87 -4.34
CA HIS A 74 4.78 -9.36 -3.53
C HIS A 74 3.93 -10.50 -2.99
N HIS A 75 3.28 -10.26 -1.85
CA HIS A 75 2.50 -11.27 -1.13
C HIS A 75 1.22 -10.68 -0.57
N GLY A 76 0.17 -11.51 -0.43
CA GLY A 76 -1.10 -11.14 0.22
C GLY A 76 -2.04 -10.29 -0.63
N PHE A 77 -1.66 -9.98 -1.87
CA PHE A 77 -2.42 -9.09 -2.72
C PHE A 77 -3.77 -9.69 -3.13
N VAL A 78 -3.80 -10.97 -3.51
CA VAL A 78 -5.03 -11.63 -3.98
C VAL A 78 -6.06 -11.69 -2.85
N GLU A 79 -5.62 -12.05 -1.65
CA GLU A 79 -6.43 -12.11 -0.44
C GLU A 79 -6.95 -10.72 -0.05
N ALA A 80 -6.07 -9.71 -0.04
CA ALA A 80 -6.46 -8.34 0.27
C ALA A 80 -7.45 -7.77 -0.77
N LYS A 81 -7.26 -8.07 -2.06
CA LYS A 81 -8.20 -7.66 -3.11
C LYS A 81 -9.55 -8.35 -2.95
N ALA A 82 -9.57 -9.65 -2.70
CA ALA A 82 -10.81 -10.38 -2.47
C ALA A 82 -11.58 -9.84 -1.25
N ALA A 83 -10.87 -9.49 -0.17
CA ALA A 83 -11.47 -8.87 0.99
C ALA A 83 -12.11 -7.52 0.66
N VAL A 84 -11.41 -6.64 -0.06
CA VAL A 84 -11.95 -5.35 -0.50
C VAL A 84 -13.13 -5.51 -1.45
N ASP A 85 -13.08 -6.46 -2.37
CA ASP A 85 -14.16 -6.69 -3.33
C ASP A 85 -15.46 -7.18 -2.65
N GLY A 86 -15.34 -7.85 -1.50
CA GLY A 86 -16.46 -8.37 -0.71
C GLY A 86 -17.07 -7.38 0.29
N LEU A 87 -16.54 -6.17 0.42
CA LEU A 87 -17.12 -5.12 1.27
C LEU A 87 -18.35 -4.47 0.63
N ASP A 88 -19.13 -3.79 1.47
CA ASP A 88 -20.22 -2.91 1.03
C ASP A 88 -19.66 -1.65 0.32
N ASP A 89 -20.47 -1.06 -0.56
CA ASP A 89 -20.03 0.05 -1.43
C ASP A 89 -19.77 1.36 -0.67
N ASP A 90 -20.39 1.55 0.49
CA ASP A 90 -20.22 2.71 1.35
C ASP A 90 -18.99 2.62 2.27
N GLU A 91 -18.33 1.47 2.29
CA GLU A 91 -17.11 1.28 3.09
C GLU A 91 -15.98 2.22 2.64
N ARG A 92 -15.28 2.70 3.67
CA ARG A 92 -14.12 3.59 3.53
C ARG A 92 -12.90 2.86 4.06
N ILE A 93 -11.85 2.81 3.26
CA ILE A 93 -10.67 1.99 3.51
C ILE A 93 -9.44 2.87 3.49
N VAL A 94 -8.55 2.62 4.44
CA VAL A 94 -7.23 3.26 4.53
C VAL A 94 -6.16 2.30 4.06
N TRP A 95 -5.26 2.83 3.24
CA TRP A 95 -4.02 2.18 2.83
C TRP A 95 -2.90 2.64 3.75
N PHE A 96 -2.51 1.82 4.72
CA PHE A 96 -1.45 2.15 5.66
C PHE A 96 -0.15 1.44 5.27
N VAL A 97 0.95 2.21 5.13
CA VAL A 97 2.26 1.66 4.72
C VAL A 97 3.27 1.81 5.85
N VAL A 98 3.99 0.72 6.10
CA VAL A 98 5.16 0.65 6.97
C VAL A 98 6.36 0.22 6.14
N ASP A 99 7.46 0.95 6.27
CA ASP A 99 8.70 0.64 5.56
C ASP A 99 9.54 -0.31 6.41
N THR A 100 10.13 -1.34 5.77
CA THR A 100 11.26 -2.09 6.33
C THR A 100 12.48 -1.90 5.44
N VAL A 101 13.64 -2.43 5.86
CA VAL A 101 14.88 -2.33 5.05
C VAL A 101 14.69 -2.93 3.65
N THR A 102 13.99 -4.05 3.54
CA THR A 102 13.91 -4.85 2.31
C THR A 102 12.53 -4.84 1.67
N HIS A 103 11.49 -4.50 2.41
CA HIS A 103 10.10 -4.57 1.96
C HIS A 103 9.31 -3.32 2.36
N LEU A 104 8.15 -3.17 1.74
CA LEU A 104 7.05 -2.35 2.22
C LEU A 104 5.97 -3.30 2.73
N VAL A 105 5.42 -3.02 3.90
CA VAL A 105 4.20 -3.66 4.40
C VAL A 105 3.05 -2.72 4.18
N VAL A 106 1.96 -3.25 3.66
CA VAL A 106 0.72 -2.51 3.48
C VAL A 106 -0.39 -3.20 4.26
N VAL A 107 -1.08 -2.43 5.08
CA VAL A 107 -2.24 -2.88 5.86
C VAL A 107 -3.46 -2.11 5.36
N LEU A 108 -4.52 -2.84 5.02
CA LEU A 108 -5.80 -2.26 4.62
C LEU A 108 -6.75 -2.28 5.81
N ILE A 109 -7.35 -1.13 6.12
CA ILE A 109 -8.07 -0.90 7.37
C ILE A 109 -9.39 -0.20 7.06
N THR A 110 -10.51 -0.75 7.49
CA THR A 110 -11.82 -0.08 7.41
C THR A 110 -11.88 1.08 8.39
N VAL A 111 -12.44 2.20 7.94
CA VAL A 111 -12.51 3.43 8.75
C VAL A 111 -13.59 3.33 9.84
N ALA A 112 -14.68 2.62 9.56
CA ALA A 112 -15.84 2.57 10.45
C ALA A 112 -15.53 1.90 11.79
N ASP A 113 -14.82 0.78 11.77
CA ASP A 113 -14.56 -0.08 12.92
C ASP A 113 -13.07 -0.37 13.17
N HIS A 114 -12.17 0.22 12.36
CA HIS A 114 -10.72 0.01 12.42
C HIS A 114 -10.31 -1.46 12.20
N ALA A 115 -11.14 -2.26 11.54
CA ALA A 115 -10.81 -3.65 11.25
C ALA A 115 -9.73 -3.73 10.18
N VAL A 116 -8.68 -4.50 10.46
CA VAL A 116 -7.69 -4.86 9.43
C VAL A 116 -8.28 -5.92 8.53
N ILE A 117 -8.41 -5.62 7.25
CA ILE A 117 -9.03 -6.50 6.25
C ILE A 117 -8.03 -7.07 5.25
N GLY A 118 -6.80 -6.57 5.23
CA GLY A 118 -5.76 -7.05 4.34
C GLY A 118 -4.37 -6.72 4.85
N CYS A 119 -3.43 -7.64 4.62
CA CYS A 119 -2.02 -7.47 4.91
C CYS A 119 -1.21 -7.94 3.70
N MET A 120 -0.45 -7.03 3.11
CA MET A 120 0.37 -7.27 1.92
C MET A 120 1.82 -6.90 2.20
N SER A 121 2.74 -7.56 1.50
CA SER A 121 4.14 -7.12 1.46
C SER A 121 4.63 -6.97 0.03
N LEU A 122 5.58 -6.07 -0.17
CA LEU A 122 6.16 -5.77 -1.47
C LEU A 122 7.65 -5.54 -1.31
N ARG A 123 8.47 -6.35 -1.98
CA ARG A 123 9.91 -6.19 -1.95
C ARG A 123 10.33 -4.86 -2.55
N ARG A 124 11.17 -4.12 -1.84
CA ARG A 124 11.73 -2.85 -2.33
C ARG A 124 12.68 -3.14 -3.48
N VAL A 125 12.50 -2.45 -4.60
CA VAL A 125 13.55 -2.37 -5.63
C VAL A 125 14.64 -1.49 -5.04
N LYS A 126 15.91 -1.92 -5.10
CA LYS A 126 17.03 -1.03 -4.77
C LYS A 126 16.80 0.26 -5.54
N ARG A 127 16.73 1.40 -4.86
CA ARG A 127 16.86 2.69 -5.55
C ARG A 127 18.22 2.61 -6.23
N ASN A 128 18.23 2.53 -7.56
CA ASN A 128 19.43 2.95 -8.27
C ASN A 128 19.71 4.37 -7.77
N GLU A 129 20.95 4.64 -7.35
CA GLU A 129 21.41 5.93 -6.82
C GLU A 129 21.16 7.10 -7.80
N SER A 130 20.63 6.82 -8.98
CA SER A 130 20.29 7.76 -10.05
C SER A 130 18.87 8.34 -10.00
N GLY A 131 17.98 7.92 -9.09
CA GLY A 131 16.67 8.58 -8.91
C GLY A 131 15.71 8.54 -10.11
N ILE A 132 15.94 7.65 -11.08
CA ILE A 132 15.08 7.50 -12.27
C ILE A 132 14.11 6.34 -12.03
N ALA A 133 12.81 6.63 -12.08
CA ALA A 133 11.76 5.61 -12.09
C ALA A 133 11.93 4.72 -13.34
N PRO A 134 11.69 3.38 -13.26
CA PRO A 134 11.91 2.47 -14.39
C PRO A 134 11.03 2.69 -15.63
N HIS A 135 10.14 3.68 -15.62
CA HIS A 135 9.23 3.97 -16.73
C HIS A 135 9.25 5.46 -17.07
N ALA A 136 10.35 5.89 -17.70
CA ALA A 136 10.41 7.13 -18.48
C ALA A 136 10.79 6.80 -19.93
N GLY A 137 10.28 5.67 -20.45
CA GLY A 137 10.50 5.20 -21.82
C GLY A 137 9.25 5.38 -22.67
N GLY A 138 9.09 6.56 -23.27
CA GLY A 138 8.42 6.70 -24.55
C GLY A 138 6.90 6.89 -24.57
N LEU A 139 6.44 8.11 -24.29
CA LEU A 139 5.31 8.67 -25.03
C LEU A 139 5.80 9.96 -25.72
N PRO A 140 5.71 10.08 -27.06
CA PRO A 140 6.16 11.28 -27.75
C PRO A 140 5.17 12.40 -27.44
N LEU A 141 5.61 13.39 -26.66
CA LEU A 141 4.90 14.66 -26.52
C LEU A 141 4.94 15.36 -27.88
N ALA A 142 3.76 15.49 -28.48
CA ALA A 142 3.54 16.22 -29.72
C ALA A 142 4.10 17.64 -29.60
N ARG A 143 5.09 17.95 -30.44
CA ARG A 143 5.55 19.33 -30.68
C ARG A 143 4.40 20.13 -31.28
N THR A 144 3.76 20.97 -30.48
CA THR A 144 2.92 22.05 -31.00
C THR A 144 3.83 23.11 -31.60
N THR A 145 3.96 23.12 -32.92
CA THR A 145 4.51 24.26 -33.66
C THR A 145 3.51 25.40 -33.64
N ASN A 146 3.70 26.38 -32.77
CA ASN A 146 3.05 27.68 -32.93
C ASN A 146 3.75 28.41 -34.08
N GLY A 147 3.07 28.43 -35.22
CA GLY A 147 3.44 29.28 -36.35
C GLY A 147 3.20 30.74 -35.99
N GLU A 148 4.27 31.52 -35.98
CA GLU A 148 4.19 32.97 -36.05
C GLU A 148 3.72 33.35 -37.46
N ARG A 149 2.50 33.91 -37.53
CA ARG A 149 2.04 34.69 -38.68
C ARG A 149 2.39 36.15 -38.41
N GLN A 150 3.29 36.71 -39.23
CA GLN A 150 3.14 37.89 -40.09
C GLN A 150 4.49 38.56 -40.31
#